data_AF-A0AAU9U7D9-F1
#
_entry.id   AF-A0AAU9U7D9-F1
#
_cell.length_a   1.000
_cell.length_b   1.000
_cell.length_c   1.000
_cell.angle_alpha   90.00
_cell.angle_beta   90.00
_cell.angle_gamma   90.00
#
_symmetry.space_group_name_H-M   'P 1'
#
loop_
_entity.id
_entity.type
_entity.pdbx_description
1 polymer ?
#
loop_
_entity_poly.entity_id
_entity_poly.type
_entity_poly.pdbx_seq_one_letter_code
_entity_poly.pdbx_strand_id
1 'polypeptide(L)'
;MAQVLPIRFQEHLQLTNIGINPASISFNTLTMESDKFICVREKVGDTSEVVIIDMADPTNPIRRPISADSAIMNPASKVIALKGKAGVEGEP
;
A
#
# COMPACT_ATOMS: atom_id res chain seq x y z
N MET A 1 -7.19 -13.39 -39.44
CA MET A 1 -6.21 -12.35 -39.07
C MET A 1 -6.58 -11.86 -37.68
N ALA A 2 -5.66 -11.85 -36.72
CA ALA A 2 -5.96 -11.30 -35.39
C ALA A 2 -6.08 -9.77 -35.51
N GLN A 3 -7.20 -9.22 -35.01
CA GLN A 3 -7.45 -7.78 -35.03
C GLN A 3 -6.47 -7.07 -34.09
N VAL A 4 -5.77 -6.05 -34.60
CA VAL A 4 -4.83 -5.26 -33.79
C VAL A 4 -5.62 -4.48 -32.75
N LEU A 5 -5.34 -4.74 -31.49
CA LEU A 5 -5.98 -4.06 -30.36
C LEU A 5 -5.28 -2.70 -30.14
N PRO A 6 -6.03 -1.61 -29.91
CA PRO A 6 -5.46 -0.27 -29.71
C PRO A 6 -4.81 -0.07 -28.34
N ILE A 7 -4.77 -1.10 -27.50
CA ILE A 7 -4.25 -1.04 -26.14
C ILE A 7 -3.28 -2.19 -25.87
N ARG A 8 -2.36 -1.96 -24.94
CA ARG A 8 -1.61 -3.02 -24.27
C ARG A 8 -2.22 -3.21 -22.90
N PHE A 9 -2.76 -4.39 -22.66
CA PHE A 9 -3.23 -4.80 -21.34
C PHE A 9 -2.15 -5.68 -20.72
N GLN A 10 -1.77 -5.37 -19.48
CA GLN A 10 -0.74 -6.10 -18.76
C GLN A 10 -1.11 -6.19 -17.28
N GLU A 11 -0.99 -7.40 -16.72
CA GLU A 11 -0.99 -7.61 -15.28
C GLU A 11 0.46 -7.49 -14.79
N HIS A 12 0.70 -6.55 -13.88
CA HIS A 12 2.04 -6.34 -13.31
C HIS A 12 2.28 -7.21 -12.07
N LEU A 13 1.27 -7.35 -11.23
CA LEU A 13 1.40 -7.97 -9.92
C LEU A 13 0.02 -8.39 -9.40
N GLN A 14 -0.04 -9.57 -8.79
CA GLN A 14 -1.16 -10.02 -7.98
C GLN A 14 -0.81 -9.83 -6.50
N LEU A 15 -1.47 -8.89 -5.83
CA LEU A 15 -1.12 -8.47 -4.46
C LEU A 15 -1.25 -9.61 -3.43
N THR A 16 -2.20 -10.52 -3.64
CA THR A 16 -2.38 -11.68 -2.75
C THR A 16 -1.20 -12.65 -2.81
N ASN A 17 -0.48 -12.73 -3.94
CA ASN A 17 0.68 -13.60 -4.10
C ASN A 17 1.90 -13.12 -3.29
N ILE A 18 1.95 -11.84 -2.92
CA ILE A 18 2.99 -11.27 -2.06
C ILE A 18 2.53 -11.09 -0.60
N GLY A 19 1.44 -11.77 -0.23
CA GLY A 19 0.97 -11.86 1.15
C GLY A 19 0.17 -10.65 1.64
N ILE A 20 -0.41 -9.83 0.74
CA ILE A 20 -1.39 -8.82 1.13
C ILE A 20 -2.73 -9.50 1.39
N ASN A 21 -3.34 -9.20 2.54
CA ASN A 21 -4.65 -9.70 2.90
C ASN A 21 -5.71 -9.14 1.91
N PRO A 22 -6.54 -10.00 1.29
CA PRO A 22 -7.60 -9.55 0.39
C PRO A 22 -8.52 -8.48 0.99
N ALA A 23 -8.79 -8.54 2.30
CA ALA A 23 -9.62 -7.56 2.99
C ALA A 23 -8.98 -6.15 3.06
N SER A 24 -7.65 -6.07 2.94
CA SER A 24 -6.88 -4.81 2.90
C SER A 24 -6.83 -4.21 1.49
N ILE A 25 -7.32 -4.90 0.46
CA ILE A 25 -7.36 -4.39 -0.92
C ILE A 25 -8.67 -3.60 -1.09
N SER A 26 -8.71 -2.40 -0.53
CA SER A 26 -9.88 -1.51 -0.58
C SER A 26 -9.45 -0.04 -0.64
N PHE A 27 -10.33 0.84 -1.11
CA PHE A 27 -10.07 2.28 -1.17
C PHE A 27 -9.67 2.88 0.19
N ASN A 28 -10.19 2.34 1.29
CA ASN A 28 -9.91 2.85 2.63
C ASN A 28 -8.51 2.45 3.11
N THR A 29 -7.97 1.33 2.64
CA THR A 29 -6.77 0.69 3.21
C THR A 29 -5.58 0.68 2.25
N LEU A 30 -5.80 0.86 0.95
CA LEU A 30 -4.76 0.83 -0.08
C LEU A 30 -4.70 2.17 -0.82
N THR A 31 -3.49 2.72 -0.97
CA THR A 31 -3.21 3.96 -1.70
C THR A 31 -2.13 3.74 -2.76
N MET A 32 -2.26 4.47 -3.87
CA MET A 32 -1.33 4.45 -5.00
C MET A 32 -1.24 5.86 -5.58
N GLU A 33 -0.31 6.67 -5.07
CA GLU A 33 -0.12 8.07 -5.51
C GLU A 33 0.71 8.18 -6.80
N SER A 34 1.37 7.09 -7.22
CA SER A 34 2.18 7.01 -8.44
C SER A 34 2.38 5.56 -8.87
N ASP A 35 3.07 5.34 -9.99
CA ASP A 35 3.48 4.01 -10.45
C ASP A 35 4.66 3.41 -9.65
N LYS A 36 5.23 4.14 -8.68
CA LYS A 36 6.42 3.73 -7.94
C LYS A 36 6.12 2.91 -6.70
N PHE A 37 5.03 3.23 -6.00
CA PHE A 37 4.72 2.61 -4.71
C PHE A 37 3.24 2.29 -4.58
N ILE A 38 2.95 1.14 -3.98
CA ILE A 38 1.64 0.81 -3.43
C ILE A 38 1.79 0.75 -1.91
N CYS A 39 0.93 1.46 -1.19
CA CYS A 39 0.93 1.50 0.26
C CYS A 39 -0.36 0.86 0.77
N VAL A 40 -0.24 -0.15 1.63
CA VAL A 40 -1.37 -0.89 2.20
C VAL A 40 -1.32 -0.78 3.72
N ARG A 41 -2.42 -0.42 4.34
CA ARG A 41 -2.61 -0.50 5.78
C ARG A 41 -3.28 -1.83 6.09
N GLU A 42 -2.61 -2.67 6.86
CA GLU A 42 -3.11 -3.98 7.26
C GLU A 42 -3.29 -4.02 8.78
N LYS A 43 -4.23 -4.87 9.22
CA LYS A 43 -4.35 -5.27 10.61
C LYS A 43 -4.15 -6.78 10.69
N VAL A 44 -3.04 -7.21 11.29
CA VAL A 44 -2.73 -8.62 11.50
C VAL A 44 -2.97 -8.92 12.97
N GLY A 45 -4.08 -9.61 13.26
CA GLY A 45 -4.58 -9.76 14.62
C GLY A 45 -4.91 -8.39 15.24
N ASP A 46 -4.21 -8.04 16.31
CA ASP A 46 -4.35 -6.75 16.99
C ASP A 46 -3.31 -5.70 16.59
N THR A 47 -2.32 -6.08 15.77
CA THR A 47 -1.25 -5.16 15.35
C THR A 47 -1.63 -4.48 14.04
N SER A 48 -1.52 -3.15 14.00
CA SER A 48 -1.63 -2.36 12.77
C SER A 48 -0.24 -2.20 12.13
N GLU A 49 -0.17 -2.43 10.83
CA GLU A 49 1.06 -2.23 10.07
C GLU A 49 0.79 -1.54 8.74
N VAL A 50 1.84 -0.88 8.23
CA VAL A 50 1.87 -0.33 6.88
C VAL A 50 2.82 -1.18 6.06
N VAL A 51 2.32 -1.70 4.94
CA VAL A 51 3.05 -2.45 3.94
C VAL A 51 3.32 -1.55 2.75
N ILE A 52 4.59 -1.40 2.39
CA ILE A 52 5.04 -0.58 1.27
C ILE A 52 5.60 -1.53 0.21
N ILE A 53 4.99 -1.51 -0.96
CA ILE A 53 5.41 -2.27 -2.13
C ILE A 53 6.14 -1.30 -3.07
N ASP A 54 7.42 -1.52 -3.29
CA ASP A 54 8.23 -0.80 -4.27
C ASP A 54 8.04 -1.48 -5.62
N MET A 55 7.49 -0.78 -6.62
CA MET A 55 7.21 -1.38 -7.93
C MET A 55 8.47 -1.69 -8.75
N ALA A 56 9.65 -1.22 -8.30
CA ALA A 56 10.94 -1.67 -8.82
C ALA A 56 11.37 -3.05 -8.28
N ASP A 57 10.86 -3.45 -7.12
CA ASP A 57 11.08 -4.76 -6.49
C ASP A 57 9.80 -5.25 -5.77
N PRO A 58 8.73 -5.58 -6.53
CA PRO A 58 7.40 -5.84 -5.97
C PRO A 58 7.33 -7.12 -5.14
N THR A 59 8.32 -8.01 -5.26
CA THR A 59 8.36 -9.30 -4.55
C THR A 59 8.85 -9.17 -3.11
N ASN A 60 9.42 -8.02 -2.72
CA ASN A 60 10.01 -7.81 -1.40
C ASN A 60 9.31 -6.63 -0.67
N PRO A 61 8.04 -6.77 -0.28
CA PRO A 61 7.31 -5.71 0.40
C PRO A 61 7.91 -5.39 1.77
N ILE A 62 8.01 -4.10 2.09
CA ILE A 62 8.53 -3.61 3.37
C ILE A 62 7.35 -3.46 4.33
N ARG A 63 7.37 -4.21 5.44
CA ARG A 63 6.36 -4.11 6.50
C ARG A 63 6.89 -3.30 7.67
N ARG A 64 6.14 -2.28 8.11
CA ARG A 64 6.49 -1.42 9.25
C ARG A 64 5.33 -1.39 10.25
N PRO A 65 5.56 -1.66 11.55
CA PRO A 65 4.52 -1.57 12.57
C PRO A 65 4.17 -0.11 12.85
N ILE A 66 3.19 0.41 12.11
CA ILE A 66 2.76 1.82 12.14
C ILE A 66 1.24 1.83 12.31
N SER A 67 0.77 2.49 13.36
CA SER A 67 -0.66 2.76 13.56
C SER A 67 -1.00 4.15 12.99
N ALA A 68 -1.80 4.19 11.93
CA ALA A 68 -2.22 5.42 11.27
C ALA A 68 -3.62 5.28 10.66
N ASP A 69 -4.38 6.36 10.62
CA ASP A 69 -5.69 6.43 9.97
C ASP A 69 -5.55 6.50 8.45
N SER A 70 -4.45 7.05 7.94
CA SER A 70 -4.14 7.12 6.52
C SER A 70 -2.64 7.13 6.29
N ALA A 71 -2.21 6.59 5.16
CA ALA A 71 -0.81 6.56 4.75
C ALA A 71 -0.73 6.75 3.23
N ILE A 72 0.10 7.68 2.78
CA ILE A 72 0.38 7.93 1.37
C ILE A 72 1.88 8.06 1.14
N MET A 73 2.36 7.52 0.02
CA MET A 73 3.77 7.55 -0.36
C MET A 73 4.06 8.75 -1.25
N ASN A 74 5.26 9.32 -1.14
CA ASN A 74 5.73 10.33 -2.09
C ASN A 74 5.81 9.74 -3.51
N PRO A 75 5.45 10.50 -4.57
CA PRO A 75 5.43 9.98 -5.93
C PRO A 75 6.77 9.50 -6.51
N ALA A 76 7.91 9.83 -5.89
CA ALA A 76 9.24 9.52 -6.43
C ALA A 76 10.25 9.01 -5.39
N SER A 77 10.21 9.55 -4.17
CA SER A 77 11.20 9.28 -3.12
C SER A 77 10.63 8.37 -2.02
N LYS A 78 11.51 7.75 -1.22
CA LYS A 78 11.13 6.87 -0.10
C LYS A 78 10.72 7.70 1.14
N VAL A 79 9.74 8.57 0.96
CA VAL A 79 9.14 9.42 2.00
C VAL A 79 7.67 9.07 2.12
N ILE A 80 7.19 8.90 3.37
CA ILE A 80 5.79 8.55 3.67
C ILE A 80 5.14 9.65 4.51
N ALA A 81 3.91 10.02 4.15
CA ALA A 81 3.07 10.89 4.96
C ALA A 81 2.01 10.05 5.68
N LEU A 82 1.94 10.21 7.00
CA LEU A 82 1.03 9.48 7.88
C LEU A 82 0.05 10.45 8.51
N LYS A 83 -1.24 10.12 8.45
CA LYS A 83 -2.24 10.73 9.33
C LYS A 83 -2.33 9.86 10.58
N GLY A 84 -1.71 10.32 11.66
CA GLY A 84 -1.87 9.69 12.97
C GLY A 84 -3.31 9.82 13.47
N LYS A 85 -3.70 8.92 14.36
CA LYS A 85 -4.83 9.21 15.26
C LYS A 85 -4.39 10.39 16.11
N ALA A 86 -5.18 11.45 16.16
CA ALA A 86 -4.94 12.52 17.13
C ALA A 86 -4.79 11.84 18.50
N GLY A 87 -3.60 11.94 19.10
CA GLY A 87 -3.43 11.51 20.47
C GLY A 87 -4.46 12.25 21.30
N VAL A 88 -5.13 11.53 22.20
CA VAL A 88 -5.66 12.19 23.39
C VAL A 88 -4.42 12.82 24.03
N GLU A 89 -4.31 14.15 23.95
CA GLU A 89 -3.37 14.91 24.78
C GLU A 89 -3.55 14.42 26.22
N GLY A 90 -2.43 14.17 26.89
CA GLY A 90 -2.35 13.21 27.99
C GLY A 90 -3.45 13.28 29.05
N GLU A 91 -3.70 12.12 29.63
CA GLU A 91 -4.17 12.03 31.01
C GLU A 91 -3.09 11.31 31.85
N PRO A 92 -2.93 11.72 33.12
CA PRO A 92 -1.73 11.55 33.93
C PRO A 92 -1.39 10.10 34.33
#